data_AF-A0A938QKU1-F1
#
_entry.id   AF-A0A938QKU1-F1
#
_cell.length_a   1.000
_cell.length_b   1.000
_cell.length_c   1.000
_cell.angle_alpha   90.00
_cell.angle_beta   90.00
_cell.angle_gamma   90.00
#
_symmetry.space_group_name_H-M   'P 1'
#
loop_
_entity.id
_entity.type
_entity.pdbx_description
1 polymer ?
#
loop_
_entity_poly.entity_id
_entity_poly.type
_entity_poly.pdbx_seq_one_letter_code
_entity_poly.pdbx_strand_id
1 'polypeptide(L)' 'MTGQELKGWRRKWGLSQDELGRLLGVARFSVSRWEIGTRAIPSFLPLALEALENRMRKGG' A
#
# COMPACT_ATOMS: atom_id res chain seq x y z
N MET A 1 10.98 2.44 -2.77
CA MET A 1 10.15 1.30 -2.33
C MET A 1 10.02 0.29 -3.45
N THR A 2 10.19 -0.99 -3.16
CA THR A 2 9.99 -2.14 -4.05
C THR A 2 8.61 -2.78 -3.83
N GLY A 3 8.19 -3.64 -4.76
CA GLY A 3 6.93 -4.40 -4.62
C GLY A 3 6.88 -5.30 -3.38
N GLN A 4 8.03 -5.88 -3.00
CA GLN A 4 8.11 -6.71 -1.79
C GLN A 4 8.00 -5.88 -0.51
N GLU A 5 8.62 -4.68 -0.49
CA GLU A 5 8.47 -3.74 0.64
C GLU A 5 7.01 -3.30 0.82
N LEU A 6 6.31 -2.98 -0.28
CA LEU A 6 4.89 -2.66 -0.25
C LEU A 6 4.05 -3.82 0.33
N LYS A 7 4.30 -5.04 -0.14
CA LYS A 7 3.61 -6.24 0.35
C LYS A 7 3.87 -6.50 1.83
N GLY A 8 5.11 -6.28 2.27
CA GLY A 8 5.51 -6.39 3.68
C GLY A 8 4.79 -5.36 4.55
N TRP A 9 4.80 -4.09 4.13
CA TRP A 9 4.08 -3.01 4.83
C TRP A 9 2.58 -3.32 4.95
N ARG A 10 1.95 -3.75 3.86
CA ARG A 10 0.52 -4.08 3.84
C ARG A 10 0.18 -5.19 4.84
N ARG A 11 0.99 -6.26 4.85
CA ARG A 11 0.81 -7.40 5.75
C ARG A 11 1.07 -7.04 7.21
N LYS A 12 2.05 -6.16 7.50
CA LYS A 12 2.30 -5.62 8.85
C LYS A 12 1.03 -4.98 9.44
N TRP A 13 0.24 -4.30 8.61
CA TRP A 13 -1.02 -3.67 9.00
C TRP A 13 -2.25 -4.57 8.85
N GLY A 14 -2.08 -5.87 8.56
CA GLY A 14 -3.18 -6.82 8.43
C GLY A 14 -4.08 -6.62 7.21
N LEU A 15 -3.66 -5.79 6.24
CA LEU A 15 -4.50 -5.41 5.10
C LEU A 15 -4.41 -6.44 3.96
N SER A 16 -5.52 -6.66 3.27
CA SER A 16 -5.59 -7.28 1.95
C SER A 16 -5.25 -6.27 0.83
N GLN A 17 -4.95 -6.77 -0.37
CA GLN A 17 -4.69 -5.89 -1.53
C GLN A 17 -5.91 -5.02 -1.88
N ASP A 18 -7.12 -5.52 -1.63
CA ASP A 18 -8.36 -4.79 -1.87
C ASP A 18 -8.54 -3.65 -0.87
N GLU A 19 -8.32 -3.91 0.43
CA GLU A 19 -8.40 -2.90 1.48
C GLU A 19 -7.36 -1.80 1.27
N LEU A 20 -6.12 -2.14 0.93
CA LEU A 20 -5.11 -1.14 0.60
C LEU A 20 -5.51 -0.32 -0.65
N GLY A 21 -6.09 -0.96 -1.64
CA GLY A 21 -6.63 -0.27 -2.82
C GLY A 21 -7.68 0.77 -2.45
N ARG A 22 -8.65 0.39 -1.60
CA ARG A 22 -9.68 1.31 -1.10
C ARG A 22 -9.09 2.48 -0.32
N LEU A 23 -8.13 2.23 0.57
CA LEU A 23 -7.47 3.28 1.36
C LEU A 23 -6.68 4.27 0.50
N LEU A 24 -6.12 3.81 -0.62
CA LEU A 24 -5.35 4.63 -1.56
C LEU A 24 -6.21 5.22 -2.69
N GLY A 25 -7.49 4.87 -2.78
CA GLY A 25 -8.37 5.30 -3.88
C GLY A 25 -8.00 4.68 -5.24
N VAL A 26 -7.46 3.46 -5.25
CA VAL A 26 -7.05 2.74 -6.47
C VAL A 26 -7.66 1.34 -6.53
N ALA A 27 -7.76 0.78 -7.74
CA ALA A 27 -8.22 -0.59 -7.91
C ALA A 27 -7.26 -1.62 -7.27
N ARG A 28 -7.79 -2.73 -6.75
CA ARG A 28 -7.02 -3.87 -6.20
C ARG A 28 -5.92 -4.36 -7.14
N PHE A 29 -6.19 -4.37 -8.45
CA PHE A 29 -5.22 -4.78 -9.46
C PHE A 29 -4.01 -3.86 -9.56
N SER A 30 -4.13 -2.57 -9.23
CA SER A 30 -3.00 -1.65 -9.17
C SER A 30 -2.02 -2.09 -8.07
N VAL A 31 -2.53 -2.36 -6.88
CA VAL A 31 -1.73 -2.87 -5.74
C VAL A 31 -1.05 -4.19 -6.10
N SER A 32 -1.81 -5.13 -6.67
CA SER A 32 -1.25 -6.42 -7.11
C SER A 32 -0.09 -6.24 -8.10
N ARG A 33 -0.23 -5.38 -9.11
CA ARG A 33 0.81 -5.13 -10.12
C ARG A 33 2.06 -4.47 -9.54
N TRP A 34 1.90 -3.58 -8.57
CA TRP A 34 3.02 -2.99 -7.83
C TRP A 34 3.77 -4.05 -7.01
N GLU A 35 3.05 -4.91 -6.29
CA GLU A 35 3.65 -5.95 -5.45
C GLU A 35 4.45 -6.99 -6.25
N ILE A 36 3.96 -7.40 -7.43
CA ILE A 36 4.66 -8.36 -8.29
C ILE A 36 5.65 -7.72 -9.26
N GLY A 37 5.78 -6.39 -9.26
CA GLY A 37 6.74 -5.66 -10.10
C GLY A 37 6.35 -5.56 -11.58
N THR A 38 5.13 -5.94 -11.97
CA THR A 38 4.65 -5.78 -13.36
C THR A 38 4.29 -4.34 -13.70
N ARG A 39 4.17 -3.48 -12.69
CA ARG A 39 4.09 -2.02 -12.87
C ARG A 39 4.95 -1.32 -11.83
N ALA A 40 5.63 -0.26 -12.28
CA ALA A 40 6.40 0.61 -11.39
C ALA A 40 5.52 1.19 -10.28
N ILE A 41 6.09 1.27 -9.08
CA ILE A 41 5.47 1.93 -7.94
C ILE A 41 5.47 3.45 -8.21
N PRO A 42 4.32 4.15 -8.05
CA PRO A 42 4.29 5.60 -8.14
C PRO A 42 5.21 6.24 -7.10
N SER A 43 5.93 7.28 -7.48
CA SER A 43 6.91 7.97 -6.61
C SER A 43 6.29 8.55 -5.34
N PHE A 44 4.99 8.88 -5.35
CA PHE A 44 4.25 9.40 -4.21
C PHE A 44 3.73 8.32 -3.25
N LEU A 45 3.77 7.03 -3.64
CA LEU A 45 3.19 5.95 -2.82
C LEU A 45 3.81 5.87 -1.41
N PRO A 46 5.14 6.00 -1.22
CA PRO A 46 5.72 6.01 0.13
C PRO A 46 5.12 7.08 1.05
N LEU A 47 4.91 8.30 0.53
CA LEU A 47 4.29 9.40 1.29
C LEU A 47 2.84 9.08 1.64
N ALA A 48 2.09 8.47 0.72
CA ALA A 48 0.71 8.04 1.00
C ALA A 48 0.66 6.95 2.09
N LEU A 49 1.59 5.99 2.08
CA LEU A 49 1.69 4.97 3.13
C LEU A 49 2.04 5.55 4.50
N GLU A 50 2.96 6.51 4.56
CA GLU A 50 3.29 7.22 5.80
C GLU A 50 2.07 7.95 6.38
N ALA A 51 1.29 8.62 5.53
CA ALA A 51 0.05 9.26 5.94
C ALA A 51 -0.98 8.25 6.48
N LEU A 52 -1.12 7.08 5.86
CA LEU A 52 -1.99 6.00 6.35
C LEU A 52 -1.50 5.44 7.70
N GLU A 53 -0.20 5.18 7.83
CA GLU A 53 0.42 4.70 9.08
C GLU A 53 0.19 5.69 10.24
N ASN A 54 0.34 6.99 9.99
CA ASN A 54 0.06 8.02 10.98
C ASN A 54 -1.41 8.07 11.40
N ARG A 55 -2.36 7.82 10.48
CA ARG A 55 -3.79 7.75 10.80
C ARG A 55 -4.12 6.51 11.62
N MET A 56 -3.57 5.35 11.24
CA MET A 56 -3.79 4.07 11.93
C MET A 56 -3.22 4.08 13.35
N ARG A 57 -2.06 4.72 13.57
CA ARG A 57 -1.46 4.86 14.91
C ARG A 57 -2.23 5.81 15.83
N LYS A 58 -2.98 6.78 15.29
CA LYS A 58 -3.75 7.76 16.07
C LYS A 58 -5.19 7.30 16.37
N GLY A 59 -5.70 6.31 15.63
CA GLY A 59 -7.06 5.78 15.77
C GLY A 59 -7.15 4.43 16.48
N GLY A 60 -6.10 4.02 17.18
CA GLY A 60 -6.02 2.79 17.98
C GLY A 60 -5.94 3.07 19.47
#